data_AF-A0A1Q8EBL9-F1
#
_entry.id   AF-A0A1Q8EBL9-F1
#
_cell.length_a   1.000
_cell.length_b   1.000
_cell.length_c   1.000
_cell.angle_alpha   90.00
_cell.angle_beta   90.00
_cell.angle_gamma   90.00
#
_symmetry.space_group_name_H-M   'P 1'
#
loop_
_entity.id
_entity.type
_entity.pdbx_description
1 polymer ?
#
loop_
_entity_poly.entity_id
_entity_poly.type
_entity_poly.pdbx_seq_one_letter_code
_entity_poly.pdbx_strand_id
1 'polypeptide(L)'
;MAFVILLLLKVLRIYSYILVAYAFLSWVPNAHDSLIGRLLTSLVRPILAPFQRFKLQFLGLDWIIVLVLFLIHLLSGILASLFYL
;
A
#
# COMPACT_ATOMS: atom_id res chain seq x y z
N MET A 1 -25.24 -3.71 3.21
CA MET A 1 -23.97 -4.11 3.85
C MET A 1 -23.00 -4.76 2.85
N ALA A 2 -23.42 -5.78 2.09
CA ALA A 2 -22.62 -6.41 1.04
C ALA A 2 -21.94 -5.44 0.05
N PHE A 3 -22.67 -4.45 -0.48
CA PHE A 3 -22.11 -3.47 -1.42
C PHE A 3 -20.93 -2.67 -0.84
N VAL A 4 -21.03 -2.25 0.42
CA VAL A 4 -19.99 -1.49 1.10
C VAL A 4 -18.72 -2.33 1.27
N ILE A 5 -18.88 -3.61 1.67
CA ILE A 5 -17.75 -4.54 1.83
C ILE A 5 -17.06 -4.78 0.49
N LEU A 6 -17.82 -5.03 -0.58
CA LEU A 6 -17.25 -5.21 -1.92
C LEU A 6 -16.50 -3.97 -2.41
N LEU A 7 -17.02 -2.77 -2.12
CA LEU A 7 -16.36 -1.51 -2.44
C LEU A 7 -15.04 -1.37 -1.67
N LEU A 8 -15.03 -1.66 -0.37
CA LEU A 8 -13.81 -1.63 0.46
C LEU A 8 -12.75 -2.62 -0.03
N LEU A 9 -13.15 -3.87 -0.31
CA LEU A 9 -12.24 -4.88 -0.86
C LEU A 9 -11.63 -4.43 -2.19
N LYS A 10 -12.43 -3.81 -3.07
CA LYS A 10 -11.95 -3.27 -4.34
C LYS A 10 -10.94 -2.13 -4.13
N VAL A 11 -11.20 -1.23 -3.18
CA VAL A 11 -10.30 -0.13 -2.83
C VAL A 11 -8.98 -0.66 -2.27
N LEU A 12 -9.03 -1.59 -1.32
CA LEU A 12 -7.84 -2.23 -0.73
C LEU A 12 -6.98 -2.91 -1.80
N ARG A 13 -7.61 -3.61 -2.75
CA ARG A 13 -6.91 -4.23 -3.88
C ARG A 13 -6.22 -3.20 -4.77
N ILE A 14 -6.89 -2.09 -5.10
CA ILE A 14 -6.29 -1.00 -5.87
C ILE A 14 -5.08 -0.41 -5.13
N TYR A 15 -5.22 -0.14 -3.83
CA TYR A 15 -4.11 0.37 -3.01
C TYR A 15 -2.94 -0.60 -2.94
N SER A 16 -3.19 -1.91 -2.90
CA SER A 16 -2.15 -2.92 -2.95
C SER A 16 -1.33 -2.82 -4.25
N TYR A 17 -1.99 -2.65 -5.40
CA TYR A 17 -1.28 -2.42 -6.68
C TYR A 17 -0.50 -1.11 -6.72
N ILE A 18 -1.04 -0.03 -6.15
CA ILE A 18 -0.34 1.27 -6.06
C ILE A 18 0.93 1.14 -5.20
N LEU A 19 0.85 0.46 -4.06
CA LEU A 19 2.00 0.21 -3.18
C LEU A 19 3.07 -0.64 -3.86
N VAL A 20 2.68 -1.66 -4.61
CA VAL A 20 3.61 -2.47 -5.41
C VAL A 20 4.28 -1.62 -6.50
N ALA A 21 3.52 -0.79 -7.22
CA ALA A 21 4.08 0.12 -8.21
C ALA A 21 5.06 1.14 -7.57
N TYR A 22 4.74 1.64 -6.38
CA TYR A 22 5.64 2.50 -5.61
C TYR A 22 6.90 1.76 -5.14
N ALA A 23 6.81 0.48 -4.75
CA ALA A 23 7.98 -0.35 -4.43
C ALA A 23 8.88 -0.57 -5.65
N PHE A 24 8.32 -0.80 -6.83
CA PHE A 24 9.13 -0.87 -8.05
C PHE A 24 9.80 0.48 -8.36
N LEU A 25 9.10 1.58 -8.11
CA LEU A 25 9.64 2.92 -8.28
C LEU A 25 10.83 3.21 -7.34
N SER A 26 10.84 2.65 -6.13
CA SER A 26 11.94 2.84 -5.19
C SER A 26 13.25 2.16 -5.62
N TRP A 27 13.20 1.17 -6.52
CA TRP A 27 14.37 0.56 -7.13
C TRP A 27 14.96 1.35 -8.30
N VAL A 28 14.21 2.28 -8.89
CA VAL A 28 14.68 3.08 -10.03
C VAL A 28 15.30 4.39 -9.53
N PRO A 29 16.58 4.67 -9.85
CA PRO A 29 17.22 5.90 -9.42
C PRO A 29 16.53 7.12 -10.05
N ASN A 30 16.38 8.21 -9.29
CA ASN A 30 15.69 9.46 -9.66
C ASN A 30 14.20 9.31 -10.03
N ALA A 31 13.58 8.15 -9.84
CA ALA A 31 12.18 7.95 -10.25
C ALA A 31 11.18 8.72 -9.40
N HIS A 32 11.51 9.06 -8.15
CA HIS A 32 10.69 9.88 -7.26
C HIS A 32 10.48 11.31 -7.78
N ASP A 33 11.45 11.85 -8.54
CA ASP A 33 11.38 13.21 -9.10
C ASP A 33 10.57 13.30 -10.39
N SER A 34 10.20 12.14 -10.97
CA SER A 34 9.31 12.09 -12.12
C SER A 34 7.89 12.51 -11.74
N LEU A 35 7.09 12.92 -12.74
CA LEU A 35 5.68 13.29 -12.54
C LEU A 35 4.90 12.10 -11.94
N ILE A 36 5.15 10.89 -12.45
CA ILE A 36 4.54 9.64 -11.96
C ILE A 36 5.00 9.31 -10.54
N GLY A 37 6.29 9.49 -10.24
CA GLY A 37 6.85 9.27 -8.91
C GLY A 37 6.24 10.18 -7.86
N ARG A 38 6.10 11.47 -8.16
CA ARG A 38 5.43 12.43 -7.27
C ARG A 38 3.97 12.08 -7.03
N LEU A 39 3.25 11.63 -8.06
CA LEU A 39 1.86 11.19 -7.94
C LEU A 39 1.73 9.93 -7.07
N LEU A 40 2.52 8.88 -7.34
CA LEU A 40 2.54 7.67 -6.52
C LEU A 40 2.91 7.98 -5.06
N THR A 41 3.92 8.83 -4.85
CA THR A 41 4.32 9.27 -3.52
C THR A 41 3.17 9.95 -2.80
N SER A 42 2.42 10.85 -3.44
CA SER A 42 1.30 11.53 -2.80
C SER A 42 0.15 10.59 -2.42
N LEU A 43 -0.14 9.59 -3.26
CA LEU A 43 -1.18 8.58 -3.01
C LEU A 43 -0.81 7.65 -1.84
N VAL A 44 0.47 7.31 -1.72
CA VAL A 44 0.94 6.31 -0.77
C VAL A 44 1.35 6.94 0.57
N ARG A 45 1.81 8.20 0.58
CA ARG A 45 2.20 8.96 1.79
C ARG A 45 1.18 8.93 2.94
N PRO A 46 -0.14 9.14 2.75
CA PRO A 46 -1.09 9.10 3.88
C PRO A 46 -1.10 7.75 4.60
N ILE A 47 -0.87 6.66 3.86
CA ILE A 47 -0.84 5.31 4.43
C ILE A 47 0.53 5.02 5.05
N LEU A 48 1.63 5.45 4.42
CA LEU A 48 2.98 5.18 4.95
C LEU A 48 3.39 6.12 6.10
N ALA A 49 2.90 7.35 6.17
CA ALA A 49 3.33 8.36 7.14
C ALA A 49 3.26 7.90 8.62
N PRO A 50 2.21 7.19 9.07
CA PRO A 50 2.17 6.60 10.42
C PRO A 50 3.31 5.61 10.68
N PHE A 51 3.75 4.88 9.65
CA PHE A 51 4.76 3.84 9.74
C PHE A 51 6.19 4.35 9.52
N GLN A 52 6.38 5.57 9.00
CA GLN A 52 7.71 6.17 8.80
C GLN A 52 8.53 6.29 10.09
N ARG A 53 7.86 6.31 11.26
CA ARG A 53 8.52 6.32 12.58
C ARG A 53 9.30 5.05 12.88
N PHE A 54 8.94 3.92 12.28
CA PHE A 54 9.61 2.64 12.53
C PHE A 54 10.98 2.52 11.82
N LYS A 55 11.32 3.45 10.91
CA LYS A 55 12.60 3.47 10.17
C LYS A 55 13.04 2.10 9.66
N LEU A 56 12.11 1.34 9.08
CA LEU A 56 12.36 -0.01 8.56
C LEU A 56 12.98 0.05 7.15
N GLN A 57 14.14 0.70 7.02
CA GLN A 57 14.89 0.77 5.77
C GLN A 57 16.17 -0.06 5.93
N PHE A 58 16.19 -1.25 5.32
CA PHE A 58 17.33 -2.17 5.38
C PHE A 58 17.51 -2.85 4.03
N LEU A 59 18.78 -3.09 3.62
CA LEU A 59 19.14 -3.74 2.35
C LEU A 59 18.65 -2.99 1.09
N GLY A 60 18.48 -1.67 1.15
CA GLY A 60 17.95 -0.89 0.03
C GLY A 60 16.46 -1.13 -0.26
N LEU A 61 15.76 -1.85 0.62
CA LEU A 61 14.32 -2.09 0.55
C LEU A 61 13.59 -1.27 1.61
N ASP A 62 12.47 -0.68 1.19
CA ASP A 62 11.54 -0.04 2.10
C ASP A 62 10.58 -1.12 2.65
N TRP A 63 11.00 -1.75 3.76
CA TRP A 63 10.24 -2.81 4.42
C TRP A 63 8.89 -2.31 4.96
N ILE A 64 8.72 -0.99 5.08
CA ILE A 64 7.43 -0.39 5.41
C ILE A 64 6.39 -0.77 4.35
N ILE A 65 6.76 -0.82 3.07
CA ILE A 65 5.83 -1.19 1.99
C ILE A 65 5.35 -2.63 2.17
N VAL A 66 6.27 -3.55 2.48
CA VAL A 66 5.95 -4.96 2.73
C VAL A 66 5.02 -5.11 3.93
N LEU A 67 5.32 -4.39 5.02
CA LEU A 67 4.48 -4.38 6.22
C LEU A 67 3.06 -3.87 5.89
N VAL A 68 2.94 -2.76 5.16
CA VAL A 68 1.63 -2.21 4.79
C VAL A 68 0.87 -3.14 3.84
N LEU A 69 1.54 -3.77 2.87
CA LEU A 69 0.92 -4.78 2.01
C LEU A 69 0.39 -5.96 2.82
N PHE A 70 1.15 -6.43 3.80
CA PHE A 70 0.72 -7.48 4.72
C PHE A 70 -0.53 -7.07 5.52
N LEU A 71 -0.55 -5.85 6.08
CA LEU A 71 -1.71 -5.31 6.80
C LEU A 71 -2.95 -5.22 5.89
N ILE A 72 -2.79 -4.76 4.64
CA ILE A 72 -3.89 -4.69 3.66
C ILE A 72 -4.44 -6.10 3.36
N HIS A 73 -3.55 -7.09 3.23
CA HIS A 73 -3.96 -8.47 2.98
C HIS A 73 -4.74 -9.06 4.16
N LEU A 74 -4.25 -8.86 5.39
CA LEU A 74 -4.95 -9.26 6.61
C LEU A 74 -6.34 -8.61 6.70
N LEU A 75 -6.43 -7.30 6.50
CA LEU A 75 -7.69 -6.57 6.54
C LEU A 75 -8.67 -7.05 5.47
N SER A 76 -8.16 -7.34 4.27
CA SER A 76 -8.98 -7.89 3.18
C SER A 76 -9.53 -9.27 3.53
N GLY A 77 -8.73 -10.14 4.18
CA GLY A 77 -9.19 -11.44 4.65
C GLY A 77 -10.28 -11.34 5.72
N ILE A 78 -10.13 -10.42 6.68
CA ILE A 78 -11.16 -10.17 7.70
C ILE A 78 -12.45 -9.67 7.06
N LEU A 79 -12.37 -8.68 6.18
CA LEU A 79 -13.54 -8.13 5.46
C LEU A 79 -14.24 -9.19 4.59
N ALA A 80 -13.47 -10.08 3.95
CA ALA A 80 -14.02 -11.18 3.17
C ALA A 80 -14.73 -12.20 4.07
N SER A 81 -14.17 -12.55 5.23
CA SER A 81 -14.83 -13.43 6.21
C SER A 81 -16.18 -12.87 6.66
N LEU A 82 -16.25 -11.56 6.94
CA LEU A 82 -17.49 -10.85 7.31
C LEU A 82 -18.53 -10.78 6.17
N PHE A 83 -18.14 -11.04 4.93
CA PHE A 83 -19.07 -11.10 3.81
C PHE A 83 -19.79 -12.45 3.72
N TYR A 84 -19.13 -13.53 4.14
CA TYR A 84 -19.68 -14.90 4.10
C TYR A 84 -20.46 -15.28 5.38
N LEU A 85 -20.31 -14.50 6.45
CA LEU A 85 -21.09 -14.55 7.69
C LEU A 85 -22.44 -13.82 7.52
#